data_AF-A0A5S3PS42-F1
#
_entry.id   AF-A0A5S3PS42-F1
#
_cell.length_a   1.000
_cell.length_b   1.000
_cell.length_c   1.000
_cell.angle_alpha   90.00
_cell.angle_beta   90.00
_cell.angle_gamma   90.00
#
_symmetry.space_group_name_H-M   'P 1'
#
loop_
_entity.id
_entity.type
_entity.pdbx_description
1 polymer ?
#
loop_
_entity_poly.entity_id
_entity_poly.type
_entity_poly.pdbx_seq_one_letter_code
_entity_poly.pdbx_strand_id
1 'polypeptide(L)'
;MEYLEIKESRNINDAKYLRAKERIAEMKKFYSSLLSYAVLIAFLAALNYYTNGWNYMWFLWVAFGWGIGLAFKAVKVFGMNPFFGRGWEERKIKEFMEEDEQQNRWN
;
A
#
# COMPACT_ATOMS: atom_id res chain seq x y z
N MET A 1 16.07 -4.10 -36.69
CA MET A 1 15.82 -5.29 -35.86
C MET A 1 16.47 -5.13 -34.50
N GLU A 2 17.80 -5.00 -34.39
CA GLU A 2 18.51 -4.83 -33.11
C GLU A 2 18.10 -3.58 -32.29
N TYR A 3 17.84 -2.45 -32.95
CA TYR A 3 17.35 -1.23 -32.30
C TYR A 3 15.95 -1.33 -31.68
N LEU A 4 15.11 -2.25 -32.17
CA LEU A 4 13.78 -2.49 -31.61
C LEU A 4 13.86 -3.35 -30.35
N GLU A 5 14.71 -4.39 -30.33
CA GLU A 5 14.94 -5.24 -29.16
C GLU A 5 15.53 -4.47 -27.97
N ILE A 6 16.46 -3.54 -28.23
CA ILE A 6 17.06 -2.70 -27.17
C ILE A 6 16.02 -1.73 -26.59
N LYS A 7 15.11 -1.20 -27.41
CA LYS A 7 14.07 -0.28 -26.95
C LYS A 7 12.98 -1.02 -26.17
N GLU A 8 12.59 -2.20 -26.65
CA GLU A 8 11.59 -3.06 -26.02
C GLU A 8 12.09 -3.62 -24.68
N SER A 9 13.34 -4.11 -24.61
CA SER A 9 13.94 -4.59 -23.35
C SER A 9 14.11 -3.49 -22.28
N ARG A 10 14.38 -2.24 -22.70
CA ARG A 10 14.43 -1.08 -21.78
C ARG A 10 13.06 -0.74 -21.23
N ASN A 11 12.05 -0.64 -22.10
CA ASN A 11 10.66 -0.36 -21.70
C ASN A 11 10.11 -1.41 -20.74
N ILE A 12 10.39 -2.69 -20.99
CA ILE A 12 9.95 -3.79 -20.11
C ILE A 12 10.63 -3.70 -18.73
N ASN A 13 11.91 -3.30 -18.67
CA ASN A 13 12.61 -3.09 -17.40
C ASN A 13 12.07 -1.87 -16.65
N ASP A 14 11.84 -0.76 -17.34
CA ASP A 14 11.33 0.48 -16.74
C ASP A 14 9.90 0.27 -16.19
N ALA A 15 9.03 -0.41 -16.93
CA ALA A 15 7.68 -0.74 -16.47
C ALA A 15 7.68 -1.65 -15.23
N LYS A 16 8.56 -2.67 -15.19
CA LYS A 16 8.72 -3.53 -14.01
C LYS A 16 9.23 -2.75 -12.80
N TYR A 17 10.21 -1.86 -13.03
CA TYR A 17 10.79 -1.01 -11.99
C TYR A 17 9.77 -0.01 -11.42
N LEU A 18 8.95 0.61 -12.28
CA LEU A 18 7.92 1.56 -11.88
C LEU A 18 6.86 0.89 -10.98
N ARG A 19 6.38 -0.30 -11.39
CA ARG A 19 5.45 -1.10 -10.58
C ARG A 19 6.04 -1.46 -9.23
N ALA A 20 7.28 -1.94 -9.20
CA ALA A 20 7.96 -2.28 -7.94
C ALA A 20 8.08 -1.05 -7.02
N LYS A 21 8.40 0.12 -7.58
CA LYS A 21 8.52 1.38 -6.85
C LYS A 21 7.18 1.83 -6.27
N GLU A 22 6.08 1.72 -7.01
CA GLU A 22 4.74 2.02 -6.53
C GLU A 22 4.34 1.13 -5.35
N ARG A 23 4.55 -0.20 -5.46
CA ARG A 23 4.26 -1.12 -4.35
C ARG A 23 5.06 -0.76 -3.10
N ILE A 24 6.33 -0.41 -3.25
CA ILE A 24 7.20 0.02 -2.13
C ILE A 24 6.69 1.33 -1.53
N ALA A 25 6.23 2.28 -2.35
CA ALA A 25 5.69 3.55 -1.87
C ALA A 25 4.41 3.36 -1.06
N GLU A 26 3.50 2.47 -1.50
CA GLU A 26 2.29 2.12 -0.77
C GLU A 26 2.59 1.43 0.56
N MET A 27 3.52 0.47 0.55
CA MET A 27 3.99 -0.18 1.78
C MET A 27 4.58 0.84 2.74
N LYS A 28 5.46 1.74 2.29
CA LYS A 28 6.04 2.79 3.15
C LYS A 28 4.96 3.67 3.79
N LYS A 29 3.95 4.07 3.02
CA LYS A 29 2.84 4.89 3.54
C LYS A 29 2.04 4.14 4.60
N PHE A 30 1.82 2.85 4.41
CA PHE A 30 1.18 1.99 5.40
C PHE A 30 2.01 1.87 6.69
N TYR A 31 3.30 1.52 6.56
CA TYR A 31 4.22 1.38 7.70
C TYR A 31 4.33 2.67 8.50
N SER A 32 4.35 3.83 7.84
CA SER A 32 4.33 5.13 8.53
C SER A 32 3.08 5.28 9.40
N SER A 33 1.89 4.96 8.86
CA SER A 33 0.64 5.03 9.63
C SER A 33 0.56 3.99 10.75
N LEU A 34 1.11 2.78 10.54
CA LEU A 34 1.21 1.72 11.54
C LEU A 34 2.17 2.09 12.67
N LEU A 35 3.30 2.72 12.35
CA LEU A 35 4.26 3.21 13.33
C LEU A 35 3.64 4.30 14.21
N SER A 36 2.97 5.28 13.60
CA SER A 36 2.24 6.32 14.34
C SER A 36 1.17 5.72 15.25
N TYR A 37 0.42 4.71 14.78
CA TYR A 37 -0.54 3.97 15.60
C TYR A 37 0.14 3.25 16.77
N ALA A 38 1.23 2.53 16.53
CA ALA A 38 1.97 1.81 17.57
C ALA A 38 2.48 2.77 18.66
N VAL A 39 3.04 3.92 18.28
CA VAL A 39 3.49 4.95 19.21
C VAL A 39 2.31 5.53 20.00
N LEU A 40 1.18 5.82 19.35
CA LEU A 40 -0.02 6.33 20.01
C LEU A 40 -0.55 5.34 21.04
N ILE A 41 -0.70 4.06 20.69
CA ILE A 41 -1.17 3.01 21.60
C ILE A 41 -0.20 2.78 22.74
N ALA A 42 1.12 2.78 22.49
CA ALA A 42 2.12 2.66 23.55
C ALA A 42 2.04 3.84 24.53
N PHE A 43 1.89 5.06 24.02
CA PHE A 43 1.70 6.26 24.84
C PHE A 43 0.41 6.19 25.67
N LEU A 44 -0.69 5.76 25.08
CA LEU A 44 -1.98 5.57 25.76
C LEU A 44 -1.92 4.47 26.83
N ALA A 45 -1.21 3.37 26.55
CA ALA A 45 -1.00 2.28 27.50
C ALA A 45 -0.17 2.76 28.71
N ALA A 46 0.88 3.54 28.47
CA ALA A 46 1.68 4.15 29.53
C ALA A 46 0.85 5.12 30.38
N LEU A 47 0.02 5.97 29.75
CA LEU A 47 -0.91 6.85 30.46
C LEU A 47 -1.93 6.06 31.28
N ASN A 48 -2.48 4.99 30.73
CA ASN A 48 -3.45 4.13 31.41
C ASN A 48 -2.85 3.50 32.68
N TYR A 49 -1.61 3.02 32.59
CA TYR A 49 -0.87 2.52 33.74
C TYR A 49 -0.69 3.59 34.82
N TYR A 50 -0.29 4.80 34.42
CA TYR A 50 -0.01 5.89 35.36
C TYR A 50 -1.27 6.46 36.02
N THR A 51 -2.39 6.55 35.29
CA THR A 51 -3.63 7.16 35.82
C THR A 51 -4.53 6.21 36.59
N ASN A 52 -4.66 4.96 36.16
CA ASN A 52 -5.69 4.06 36.70
C ASN A 52 -5.14 2.73 37.24
N GLY A 53 -3.83 2.48 37.17
CA GLY A 53 -3.24 1.24 37.69
C GLY A 53 -3.90 -0.02 37.13
N TRP A 54 -4.34 0.01 35.87
CA TRP A 54 -5.02 -1.07 35.13
C TRP A 54 -6.49 -1.34 35.51
N ASN A 55 -7.13 -0.54 36.36
CA ASN A 55 -8.56 -0.73 36.70
C ASN A 55 -9.52 -0.56 35.51
N TYR A 56 -9.17 0.30 34.54
CA TYR A 56 -10.01 0.53 33.36
C TYR A 56 -9.17 0.73 32.11
N MET A 57 -9.07 -0.33 31.29
CA MET A 57 -8.26 -0.41 30.07
C MET A 57 -8.91 0.34 28.89
N TRP A 58 -9.22 1.62 29.07
CA TRP A 58 -9.90 2.43 28.04
C TRP A 58 -9.10 2.56 26.74
N PHE A 59 -7.78 2.38 26.79
CA PHE A 59 -6.92 2.39 25.60
C PHE A 59 -7.30 1.29 24.60
N LEU A 60 -7.93 0.19 25.05
CA LEU A 60 -8.42 -0.88 24.18
C LEU A 60 -9.52 -0.40 23.25
N TRP A 61 -10.39 0.51 23.69
CA TRP A 61 -11.43 1.09 22.84
C TRP A 61 -10.82 1.96 21.73
N VAL A 62 -9.78 2.73 22.07
CA VAL A 62 -9.03 3.52 21.09
C VAL A 62 -8.27 2.62 20.11
N ALA A 63 -7.63 1.56 20.63
CA ALA A 63 -6.96 0.54 19.83
C ALA A 63 -7.94 -0.18 18.88
N PHE A 64 -9.13 -0.53 19.34
CA PHE A 64 -10.15 -1.18 18.50
C PHE A 64 -10.65 -0.24 17.39
N GLY A 65 -11.02 1.00 17.73
CA GLY A 65 -11.55 1.96 16.76
C GLY A 65 -10.54 2.28 15.65
N TRP A 66 -9.29 2.58 16.03
CA TRP A 66 -8.23 2.86 15.05
C TRP A 66 -7.69 1.60 14.37
N GLY A 67 -7.64 0.47 15.09
CA GLY A 67 -7.17 -0.81 14.59
C GLY A 67 -8.01 -1.34 13.43
N ILE A 68 -9.33 -1.14 13.46
CA ILE A 68 -10.22 -1.51 12.34
C ILE A 68 -9.86 -0.73 11.07
N GLY A 69 -9.70 0.60 11.16
CA GLY A 69 -9.30 1.42 10.02
C GLY A 69 -7.92 1.05 9.47
N LEU A 70 -7.00 0.64 10.35
CA LEU A 70 -5.68 0.17 9.97
C LEU A 70 -5.73 -1.21 9.30
N ALA A 71 -6.61 -2.12 9.77
CA ALA A 71 -6.84 -3.42 9.16
C ALA A 71 -7.37 -3.27 7.73
N PHE A 72 -8.32 -2.35 7.48
CA PHE A 72 -8.78 -2.04 6.12
C PHE A 72 -7.65 -1.52 5.23
N LYS A 73 -6.77 -0.65 5.75
CA LYS A 73 -5.58 -0.20 5.03
C LYS A 73 -4.60 -1.34 4.74
N ALA A 74 -4.40 -2.25 5.69
CA ALA A 74 -3.53 -3.40 5.54
C ALA A 74 -4.04 -4.32 4.42
N VAL A 75 -5.33 -4.66 4.44
CA VAL A 75 -5.99 -5.47 3.39
C VAL A 75 -5.78 -4.86 2.00
N LYS A 76 -5.90 -3.53 1.88
CA LYS A 76 -5.65 -2.80 0.64
C LYS A 76 -4.18 -2.89 0.18
N VAL A 77 -3.23 -2.65 1.08
CA VAL A 77 -1.78 -2.59 0.78
C VAL A 77 -1.19 -3.97 0.48
N PHE A 78 -1.63 -5.00 1.19
CA PHE A 78 -1.22 -6.38 0.93
C PHE A 78 -1.87 -6.95 -0.34
N GLY A 79 -2.72 -6.18 -1.04
CA GLY A 79 -3.40 -6.61 -2.25
C GLY A 79 -4.33 -7.80 -2.00
N MET A 80 -4.72 -8.02 -0.74
CA MET A 80 -5.61 -9.09 -0.34
C MET A 80 -7.04 -8.59 -0.51
N ASN A 81 -7.41 -8.18 -1.71
CA ASN A 81 -8.78 -7.80 -2.00
C ASN A 81 -9.58 -9.12 -2.08
N PRO A 82 -10.43 -9.48 -1.09
CA PRO A 82 -11.17 -10.75 -1.14
C PRO A 82 -12.10 -10.85 -2.36
N PHE A 83 -12.37 -9.72 -3.03
CA PHE A 83 -13.27 -9.63 -4.18
C PHE A 83 -12.56 -9.49 -5.54
N PHE A 84 -11.36 -8.92 -5.61
CA PHE A 84 -10.69 -8.60 -6.89
C PHE A 84 -9.22 -9.03 -6.82
N GLY A 85 -8.94 -10.26 -7.22
CA GLY A 85 -7.58 -10.80 -7.22
C GLY A 85 -6.65 -10.07 -8.20
N ARG A 86 -5.34 -10.36 -8.08
CA ARG A 86 -4.21 -9.86 -8.88
C ARG A 86 -4.48 -9.71 -10.39
N GLY A 87 -5.38 -10.51 -10.96
CA GLY A 87 -5.75 -10.44 -12.38
C GLY A 87 -6.52 -9.19 -12.81
N TRP A 88 -7.17 -8.41 -11.92
CA TRP A 88 -7.74 -7.12 -12.33
C TRP A 88 -6.70 -6.01 -12.38
N GLU A 89 -5.80 -5.98 -11.39
CA GLU A 89 -4.68 -5.03 -11.33
C GLU A 89 -3.78 -5.19 -12.57
N GLU A 90 -3.50 -6.45 -12.95
CA GLU A 90 -2.72 -6.79 -14.13
C GLU A 90 -3.42 -6.41 -15.45
N ARG A 91 -4.75 -6.50 -15.51
CA ARG A 91 -5.55 -6.04 -16.65
C ARG A 91 -5.55 -4.52 -16.77
N LYS A 92 -5.71 -3.79 -15.66
CA LYS A 92 -5.72 -2.33 -15.68
C LYS A 92 -4.38 -1.74 -16.05
N ILE A 93 -3.28 -2.32 -15.56
CA ILE A 93 -1.95 -1.86 -15.96
C ILE A 93 -1.68 -2.16 -17.44
N LYS A 94 -2.19 -3.29 -17.96
CA LYS A 94 -2.08 -3.59 -19.39
C LYS A 94 -2.85 -2.58 -20.25
N GLU A 95 -4.06 -2.23 -19.81
CA GLU A 95 -4.91 -1.22 -20.46
C GLU A 95 -4.24 0.16 -20.48
N PHE A 96 -3.65 0.60 -19.36
CA PHE A 96 -2.89 1.86 -19.29
C PHE A 96 -1.66 1.88 -20.21
N MET A 97 -0.90 0.77 -20.30
CA MET A 97 0.25 0.70 -21.22
C MET A 97 -0.18 0.71 -22.70
N GLU A 98 -1.31 0.07 -23.02
CA GLU A 98 -1.87 0.10 -24.38
C GLU A 98 -2.41 1.49 -24.76
N GLU A 99 -2.99 2.24 -23.82
CA GLU A 99 -3.41 3.64 -24.02
C GLU A 99 -2.21 4.58 -24.24
N ASP A 100 -1.14 4.46 -23.44
CA ASP A 100 0.10 5.26 -23.60
C ASP A 100 0.81 4.99 -24.94
N GLU A 101 0.81 3.73 -25.42
CA GLU A 101 1.36 3.37 -26.72
C GLU A 101 0.52 3.89 -27.89
N GLN A 102 -0.81 3.89 -27.76
CA GLN A 102 -1.67 4.49 -28.76
C GLN A 102 -1.47 6.00 -28.80
N GLN A 103 -1.45 6.68 -27.66
CA GLN A 103 -1.34 8.14 -27.61
C GLN A 103 0.02 8.65 -28.14
N ASN A 104 1.11 7.91 -27.94
CA ASN A 104 2.41 8.21 -28.55
C ASN A 104 2.49 7.93 -30.07
N ARG A 105 1.54 7.18 -30.64
CA ARG A 105 1.51 6.89 -32.09
C ARG A 105 0.78 7.94 -32.92
N TRP A 106 -0.03 8.79 -32.29
CA TRP A 106 -0.82 9.84 -32.94
C TRP A 106 -0.24 11.25 -32.76
N ASN A 107 0.91 11.37 -32.09
CA ASN A 107 1.67 12.60 -31.86
C ASN A 107 3.00 12.55 -32.62
#